data_AF-A0A089KCZ7-F1
#
_entry.id   AF-A0A089KCZ7-F1
#
_cell.length_a   1.000
_cell.length_b   1.000
_cell.length_c   1.000
_cell.angle_alpha   90.00
_cell.angle_beta   90.00
_cell.angle_gamma   90.00
#
_symmetry.space_group_name_H-M   'P 1'
#
loop_
_entity.id
_entity.type
_entity.pdbx_description
1 polymer ?
#
loop_
_entity_poly.entity_id
_entity_poly.type
_entity_poly.pdbx_seq_one_letter_code
_entity_poly.pdbx_strand_id
1 'polypeptide(L)'
;MKRKHLRIILISLVLLLGIYVLFFGLPWKSIALKKQFKIYLEDKYQTEFKLSKMDFDFMHRTYLTYASPINDPTLVFFVGQDIEDKKIHDLYQYELNKRKAGGK
;
A
#
# COMPACT_ATOMS: atom_id res chain seq x y z
N MET A 1 -34.30 18.29 16.44
CA MET A 1 -34.22 17.17 15.46
C MET A 1 -34.97 15.95 16.00
N LYS A 2 -36.01 15.43 15.31
CA LYS A 2 -36.80 14.29 15.83
C LYS A 2 -35.97 12.99 15.78
N ARG A 3 -36.15 12.07 16.74
CA ARG A 3 -35.41 10.79 16.87
C ARG A 3 -35.32 9.98 15.56
N LYS A 4 -36.34 10.05 14.70
CA LYS A 4 -36.37 9.42 13.37
C LYS A 4 -35.34 9.98 12.38
N HIS A 5 -35.06 11.29 12.41
CA HIS A 5 -34.05 11.90 11.54
C HIS A 5 -32.63 11.52 11.99
N LEU A 6 -32.40 11.42 13.30
CA LEU A 6 -31.12 10.96 13.86
C LEU A 6 -30.79 9.53 13.39
N ARG A 7 -31.79 8.63 13.39
CA ARG A 7 -31.61 7.25 12.89
C ARG A 7 -31.24 7.20 11.41
N ILE A 8 -31.91 8.00 10.58
CA ILE A 8 -31.62 8.07 9.13
C ILE A 8 -30.20 8.58 8.87
N ILE A 9 -29.78 9.63 9.59
CA ILE A 9 -28.42 10.17 9.48
C ILE A 9 -27.38 9.11 9.87
N LEU A 10 -27.61 8.38 10.96
CA LEU A 10 -26.69 7.34 11.42
C LEU A 10 -26.56 6.20 10.40
N ILE A 11 -27.68 5.74 9.83
CA ILE A 11 -27.67 4.69 8.79
C ILE A 11 -26.91 5.17 7.55
N SER A 12 -27.16 6.40 7.11
CA SER A 12 -26.45 7.00 5.98
C SER A 12 -24.95 7.07 6.24
N LEU A 13 -24.55 7.48 7.44
CA LEU A 13 -23.14 7.57 7.83
C LEU A 13 -22.44 6.19 7.80
N VAL A 14 -23.09 5.16 8.33
CA VAL A 14 -22.56 3.78 8.30
C VAL A 14 -22.43 3.27 6.86
N LEU A 15 -23.42 3.57 6.00
CA LEU A 15 -23.38 3.16 4.60
C LEU A 15 -22.24 3.85 3.84
N LEU A 16 -22.06 5.17 4.04
CA LEU A 16 -20.97 5.93 3.44
C LEU A 16 -19.60 5.43 3.91
N LEU A 17 -19.48 5.10 5.20
CA LEU A 17 -18.25 4.51 5.74
C LEU A 17 -17.98 3.13 5.11
N GLY A 18 -19.00 2.31 4.96
CA GLY A 18 -18.89 1.01 4.29
C GLY A 18 -18.42 1.14 2.84
N ILE A 19 -19.02 2.05 2.07
CA ILE A 19 -18.60 2.35 0.70
C ILE A 19 -17.13 2.81 0.67
N TYR A 20 -16.75 3.72 1.56
CA TYR A 20 -15.36 4.19 1.64
C TYR A 20 -14.39 3.04 1.89
N VAL A 21 -14.67 2.18 2.87
CA VAL A 21 -13.80 1.04 3.20
C VAL A 21 -13.69 0.04 2.05
N LEU A 22 -14.76 -0.14 1.26
CA LEU A 22 -14.72 -1.04 0.10
C LEU A 22 -13.77 -0.54 -0.99
N PHE A 23 -13.74 0.77 -1.27
CA PHE A 23 -12.93 1.34 -2.34
C PHE A 23 -11.51 1.73 -1.91
N PHE A 24 -11.29 2.08 -0.66
CA PHE A 24 -10.01 2.61 -0.16
C PHE A 24 -9.34 1.73 0.89
N GLY A 25 -9.98 0.65 1.30
CA GLY A 25 -9.51 -0.19 2.38
C GLY A 25 -9.60 0.51 3.74
N LEU A 26 -8.88 -0.01 4.72
CA LEU A 26 -8.86 0.51 6.08
C LEU A 26 -7.64 1.41 6.27
N PRO A 27 -7.80 2.69 6.65
CA PRO A 27 -6.69 3.63 6.80
C PRO A 27 -5.58 3.11 7.73
N TRP A 28 -5.95 2.51 8.86
CA TRP A 28 -4.99 1.93 9.82
C TRP A 28 -4.25 0.71 9.26
N LYS A 29 -4.91 -0.11 8.44
CA LYS A 29 -4.27 -1.25 7.76
C LYS A 29 -3.25 -0.77 6.74
N SER A 30 -3.58 0.29 5.99
CA SER A 30 -2.66 0.95 5.06
C SER A 30 -1.40 1.46 5.77
N ILE A 31 -1.56 2.15 6.91
CA ILE A 31 -0.43 2.65 7.72
C ILE A 31 0.42 1.50 8.27
N ALA A 32 -0.22 0.45 8.80
CA ALA A 32 0.47 -0.72 9.34
C ALA A 32 1.26 -1.46 8.25
N LEU A 33 0.67 -1.68 7.07
CA LEU A 33 1.33 -2.33 5.95
C LEU A 33 2.45 -1.48 5.37
N LYS A 34 2.31 -0.15 5.30
CA LYS A 34 3.43 0.72 4.90
C LYS A 34 4.64 0.51 5.80
N LYS A 35 4.42 0.40 7.11
CA LYS A 35 5.51 0.12 8.08
C LYS A 35 6.08 -1.28 7.85
N GLN A 36 5.24 -2.30 7.63
CA GLN A 36 5.70 -3.66 7.37
C GLN A 36 6.49 -3.78 6.06
N PHE A 37 6.07 -3.12 4.98
CA PHE A 37 6.80 -3.10 3.72
C PHE A 37 8.18 -2.47 3.89
N LYS A 38 8.26 -1.36 4.62
CA LYS A 38 9.54 -0.73 4.93
C LYS A 38 10.46 -1.68 5.69
N ILE A 39 9.97 -2.29 6.78
CA ILE A 39 10.75 -3.26 7.57
C ILE A 39 11.21 -4.44 6.71
N TYR A 40 10.31 -5.02 5.90
CA TYR A 40 10.63 -6.12 5.00
C TYR A 40 11.77 -5.76 4.02
N LEU A 41 11.73 -4.58 3.41
CA LEU A 41 12.77 -4.15 2.47
C LEU A 41 14.11 -3.90 3.18
N GLU A 42 14.07 -3.21 4.31
CA GLU A 42 15.28 -2.85 5.07
C GLU A 42 15.96 -4.09 5.66
N ASP A 43 15.20 -5.06 6.15
CA ASP A 43 15.72 -6.35 6.63
C ASP A 43 16.29 -7.19 5.47
N LYS A 44 15.61 -7.22 4.32
CA LYS A 44 16.03 -8.02 3.16
C LYS A 44 17.28 -7.48 2.47
N TYR A 45 17.42 -6.16 2.37
CA TYR A 45 18.48 -5.52 1.57
C TYR A 45 19.51 -4.74 2.38
N GLN A 46 19.34 -4.64 3.70
CA GLN A 46 20.29 -3.98 4.62
C GLN A 46 20.59 -2.52 4.20
N THR A 47 19.57 -1.82 3.69
CA THR A 47 19.64 -0.41 3.26
C THR A 47 18.31 0.28 3.53
N GLU A 48 18.32 1.59 3.74
CA GLU A 48 17.11 2.37 4.01
C GLU A 48 16.31 2.66 2.74
N PHE A 49 14.98 2.61 2.86
CA PHE A 49 14.06 2.89 1.76
C PHE A 49 13.05 3.98 2.08
N LYS A 50 12.76 4.78 1.05
CA LYS A 50 11.65 5.73 1.06
C LYS A 50 10.46 5.11 0.33
N LEU A 51 9.33 4.97 1.02
CA LEU A 51 8.07 4.49 0.45
C LEU A 51 7.14 5.65 0.11
N SER A 52 6.55 5.58 -1.08
CA SER A 52 5.53 6.49 -1.59
C SER A 52 4.20 6.33 -0.84
N LYS A 53 3.15 6.99 -1.33
CA LYS A 53 1.79 6.79 -0.80
C LYS A 53 1.36 5.34 -1.04
N MET A 54 0.66 4.77 -0.06
CA MET A 54 0.06 3.44 -0.21
C MET A 54 -1.17 3.53 -1.10
N ASP A 55 -1.27 2.57 -2.01
CA ASP A 55 -2.44 2.35 -2.84
C ASP A 55 -3.13 1.05 -2.39
N PHE A 56 -4.44 1.02 -2.59
CA PHE A 56 -5.28 -0.14 -2.30
C PHE A 56 -5.91 -0.62 -3.61
N ASP A 57 -5.63 -1.86 -3.97
CA ASP A 57 -6.31 -2.53 -5.06
C ASP A 57 -7.63 -3.09 -4.54
N PHE A 58 -8.73 -2.43 -4.90
CA PHE A 58 -10.08 -2.86 -4.52
C PHE A 58 -10.43 -4.25 -5.08
N MET A 59 -10.00 -4.59 -6.29
CA MET A 59 -10.35 -5.86 -6.96
C MET A 59 -9.74 -7.04 -6.21
N HIS A 60 -8.46 -6.92 -5.83
CA HIS A 60 -7.71 -7.99 -5.19
C HIS A 60 -7.62 -7.85 -3.66
N ARG A 61 -8.13 -6.74 -3.11
CA ARG A 61 -8.02 -6.33 -1.70
C ARG A 61 -6.57 -6.37 -1.18
N THR A 62 -5.62 -6.02 -2.03
CA THR A 62 -4.19 -5.95 -1.73
C THR A 62 -3.74 -4.52 -1.57
N TYR A 63 -2.65 -4.34 -0.83
CA TYR A 63 -1.98 -3.05 -0.71
C TYR A 63 -0.67 -3.08 -1.48
N LEU A 64 -0.32 -1.95 -2.08
CA LEU A 64 0.92 -1.77 -2.83
C LEU A 64 1.43 -0.35 -2.68
N THR A 65 2.69 -0.15 -3.01
CA THR A 65 3.30 1.18 -3.17
C THR A 65 4.57 1.06 -4.01
N TYR A 66 5.20 2.20 -4.25
CA TYR A 66 6.52 2.28 -4.84
C TYR A 66 7.54 2.68 -3.77
N ALA A 67 8.74 2.13 -3.89
CA ALA A 67 9.86 2.44 -3.01
C ALA A 67 11.09 2.83 -3.83
N SER A 68 12.00 3.57 -3.20
CA SER A 68 13.35 3.79 -3.72
C SER A 68 14.36 3.78 -2.56
N PRO A 69 15.61 3.31 -2.79
CA PRO A 69 16.69 3.48 -1.83
C PRO A 69 16.92 4.95 -1.53
N ILE A 70 17.19 5.30 -0.27
CA ILE A 70 17.46 6.72 0.08
C ILE A 70 18.73 7.23 -0.61
N ASN A 71 19.74 6.36 -0.77
CA ASN A 71 21.00 6.67 -1.46
C ASN A 71 20.87 6.70 -2.99
N ASP A 72 19.75 6.23 -3.55
CA ASP A 72 19.49 6.23 -4.98
C ASP A 72 18.00 6.41 -5.31
N PRO A 73 17.48 7.64 -5.19
CA PRO A 73 16.05 7.90 -5.40
C PRO A 73 15.57 7.64 -6.82
N THR A 74 16.46 7.47 -7.79
CA THR A 74 16.13 7.22 -9.20
C THR A 74 15.73 5.76 -9.46
N LEU A 75 16.15 4.85 -8.58
CA LEU A 75 15.79 3.44 -8.65
C LEU A 75 14.44 3.21 -7.96
N VAL A 76 13.36 3.49 -8.68
CA VAL A 76 11.98 3.30 -8.21
C VAL A 76 11.51 1.90 -8.57
N PHE A 77 10.95 1.17 -7.60
CA PHE A 77 10.45 -0.19 -7.81
C PHE A 77 9.16 -0.44 -7.03
N PHE A 78 8.42 -1.45 -7.46
CA PHE A 78 7.18 -1.90 -6.84
C PHE A 78 7.43 -2.71 -5.57
N VAL A 79 6.59 -2.52 -4.54
CA VAL A 79 6.45 -3.41 -3.39
C VAL A 79 4.97 -3.56 -3.04
N GLY A 80 4.51 -4.78 -2.80
CA GLY A 80 3.10 -5.05 -2.58
C GLY A 80 2.81 -6.43 -2.04
N GLN A 81 1.52 -6.75 -1.92
CA GLN A 81 1.05 -8.05 -1.50
C GLN A 81 0.73 -8.93 -2.70
N ASP A 82 1.08 -10.21 -2.61
CA ASP A 82 0.59 -11.23 -3.53
C ASP A 82 -0.95 -11.33 -3.47
N ILE A 83 -1.58 -11.69 -4.59
CA ILE A 83 -3.04 -11.76 -4.69
C ILE A 83 -3.56 -12.97 -3.91
N GLU A 84 -2.87 -14.10 -3.94
CA GLU A 84 -3.33 -15.38 -3.38
C GLU A 84 -3.10 -15.45 -1.88
N ASP A 85 -1.86 -15.26 -1.42
CA ASP A 85 -1.47 -15.52 -0.03
C ASP A 85 -1.17 -14.25 0.79
N LYS A 86 -1.28 -13.07 0.15
CA LYS A 86 -1.05 -11.75 0.75
C LYS A 86 0.38 -11.53 1.27
N LYS A 87 1.35 -12.39 0.94
CA LYS A 87 2.76 -12.20 1.28
C LYS A 87 3.33 -10.98 0.58
N ILE A 88 4.29 -10.35 1.24
CA ILE A 88 4.98 -9.18 0.70
C ILE A 88 5.98 -9.65 -0.35
N HIS A 89 5.99 -8.99 -1.50
CA HIS A 89 6.99 -9.16 -2.53
C HIS A 89 7.40 -7.80 -3.11
N ASP A 90 8.53 -7.77 -3.79
CA ASP A 90 9.12 -6.55 -4.33
C ASP A 90 9.86 -6.80 -5.64
N LEU A 91 10.04 -5.74 -6.44
CA LEU A 91 10.77 -5.78 -7.71
C LEU A 91 12.14 -5.09 -7.62
N TYR A 92 12.73 -4.91 -6.43
CA TYR A 92 13.98 -4.16 -6.27
C TYR A 92 15.12 -4.76 -7.09
N GLN A 93 15.36 -6.06 -6.94
CA GLN A 93 16.42 -6.76 -7.68
C GLN A 93 16.18 -6.78 -9.19
N TYR A 94 14.92 -6.88 -9.60
CA TYR A 94 14.55 -6.83 -11.02
C TYR A 94 14.92 -5.47 -11.63
N GLU A 95 14.49 -4.36 -11.00
CA GLU A 95 14.80 -3.01 -11.49
C GLU A 95 16.30 -2.70 -11.42
N LEU A 96 16.98 -3.14 -10.37
CA LEU A 96 18.44 -2.97 -10.24
C LEU A 96 19.18 -3.65 -11.40
N ASN A 97 18.79 -4.89 -11.74
CA ASN A 97 19.40 -5.65 -12.83
C ASN A 97 19.05 -5.08 -14.19
N LYS A 98 17.79 -4.68 -14.39
CA LYS A 98 17.34 -4.00 -15.62
C LYS A 98 18.17 -2.75 -15.90
N ARG A 99 18.38 -1.91 -14.88
CA ARG A 99 19.19 -0.68 -15.01
C ARG A 99 20.66 -0.99 -15.30
N LYS A 100 21.25 -2.00 -14.64
CA LYS A 100 22.64 -2.45 -14.92
C LYS A 100 22.80 -2.95 -16.36
N ALA A 101 21.77 -3.55 -16.94
CA ALA A 101 21.75 -4.00 -18.33
C ALA A 101 21.54 -2.87 -19.35
N GLY A 102 21.50 -1.60 -18.92
CA GLY A 102 21.26 -0.46 -19.79
C GLY A 102 19.78 -0.24 -20.14
N GLY A 103 18.86 -0.97 -19.48
CA GLY A 103 17.44 -0.73 -19.58
C GLY A 103 17.10 0.62 -18.97
N LYS A 104 16.51 1.51 -19.78
CA LYS A 104 15.91 2.75 -19.29
C LYS A 104 14.59 2.49 -18.55
#